data_AF-A0A9D1G9S9-F1
#
_entry.id   AF-A0A9D1G9S9-F1
#
_cell.length_a   1.000
_cell.length_b   1.000
_cell.length_c   1.000
_cell.angle_alpha   90.00
_cell.angle_beta   90.00
_cell.angle_gamma   90.00
#
_symmetry.space_group_name_H-M   'P 1'
#
loop_
_entity.id
_entity.type
_entity.pdbx_description
1 polymer ?
#
loop_
_entity_poly.entity_id
_entity_poly.type
_entity_poly.pdbx_seq_one_letter_code
_entity_poly.pdbx_strand_id
1 'polypeptide(L)'
;MKLINGLYSDTHEFLQMNDAFYQAMKKYPQYQSFLEYLKIRYEDSYDLQLFAKAITKKDIETQSAVYLRKEKEYANCMTRLYGPFFTGKDTDEVDSLLKLEPLKRLEWILKQTAYTNDQIKEMLNQSKTNNIYDFYHSLYFQRLENPKLEIKEKDFHTEEDEEFILWNYVNLRHEQDHRPLISVRDCPKEEWKNLILKYQKDEIEDIHEPNDMQNIFAQSSQFVATKMPVHNYEKRLIGAIMARFAGCMLGAPVENWSIEQMEELAKNSQMDFPPTYYWKEIPDAEGLHYKRDKKYYFSDSKMQFVVADDDVTYTVLNALVLEKHGYQVQAKDIALFWKNHLPYACTAEYATMVGLRRNQSIEHIVNSNPYVELIGAAIRADCFGYVCPGNPYQAALLAYEDAKISHKRNGIYGEMFLAATIAASFSVSSSLEAIRIGMNYIPDHCRLKQDLIWALSFEGKLKDFKEARKLLDDRFLPMNRVHTNNNMCAIVFSLILGKDNFNDAISSCIAMGYDNDCTGASVGSILGALLTIEKIDKKWYEPFHNEIHTYIRGYETLKITELVNKITKVYHQEKN
;
A
#
# COMPACT_ATOMS: atom_id res chain seq x y z
N MET A 1 -1.61 48.01 -2.63
CA MET A 1 -2.95 48.63 -2.46
C MET A 1 -4.08 47.63 -2.65
N LYS A 2 -4.20 46.88 -3.76
CA LYS A 2 -5.17 45.76 -3.84
C LYS A 2 -4.90 44.64 -2.81
N LEU A 3 -3.62 44.43 -2.45
CA LEU A 3 -3.19 43.53 -1.36
C LEU A 3 -3.70 43.91 0.05
N ILE A 4 -4.08 45.17 0.28
CA ILE A 4 -4.48 45.68 1.60
C ILE A 4 -5.99 45.56 1.83
N ASN A 5 -6.79 45.41 0.76
CA ASN A 5 -8.25 45.43 0.82
C ASN A 5 -8.91 44.05 0.67
N GLY A 6 -8.15 42.94 0.74
CA GLY A 6 -8.73 41.60 0.95
C GLY A 6 -9.78 41.14 -0.07
N LEU A 7 -9.63 41.49 -1.35
CA LEU A 7 -10.51 41.00 -2.41
C LEU A 7 -9.69 40.22 -3.44
N TYR A 8 -9.46 38.96 -3.14
CA TYR A 8 -9.12 37.95 -4.15
C TYR A 8 -10.00 36.74 -3.88
N SER A 9 -10.91 36.47 -4.82
CA SER A 9 -11.91 35.41 -4.75
C SER A 9 -11.56 34.21 -5.63
N ASP A 10 -10.34 34.14 -6.18
CA ASP A 10 -9.94 33.08 -7.11
C ASP A 10 -8.49 32.61 -6.93
N THR A 11 -8.29 31.30 -6.98
CA THR A 11 -7.07 30.53 -6.69
C THR A 11 -5.97 30.75 -7.74
N HIS A 12 -6.34 31.23 -8.93
CA HIS A 12 -5.43 31.35 -10.08
C HIS A 12 -4.49 32.57 -10.02
N GLU A 13 -4.93 33.72 -9.49
CA GLU A 13 -4.07 34.91 -9.29
C GLU A 13 -3.05 34.71 -8.15
N PHE A 14 -3.34 33.81 -7.20
CA PHE A 14 -2.47 33.47 -6.07
C PHE A 14 -1.29 32.59 -6.49
N LEU A 15 -1.50 31.67 -7.45
CA LEU A 15 -0.44 30.81 -8.01
C LEU A 15 0.63 31.62 -8.76
N GLN A 16 0.24 32.68 -9.48
CA GLN A 16 1.19 33.57 -10.18
C GLN A 16 2.12 34.34 -9.21
N MET A 17 1.71 34.55 -7.95
CA MET A 17 2.51 35.28 -6.96
C MET A 17 3.58 34.40 -6.29
N ASN A 18 3.32 33.09 -6.13
CA ASN A 18 4.34 32.11 -5.70
C ASN A 18 5.45 31.96 -6.74
N ASP A 19 5.10 32.04 -8.02
CA ASP A 19 6.06 32.07 -9.12
C ASP A 19 6.93 33.33 -9.06
N ALA A 20 6.36 34.51 -8.77
CA ALA A 20 7.16 35.73 -8.63
C ALA A 20 8.18 35.69 -7.48
N PHE A 21 7.84 35.07 -6.34
CA PHE A 21 8.76 34.86 -5.21
C PHE A 21 9.84 33.82 -5.54
N TYR A 22 9.46 32.71 -6.17
CA TYR A 22 10.40 31.68 -6.64
C TYR A 22 11.38 32.23 -7.68
N GLN A 23 10.89 33.01 -8.67
CA GLN A 23 11.73 33.66 -9.68
C GLN A 23 12.61 34.79 -9.10
N ALA A 24 12.22 35.41 -7.98
CA ALA A 24 13.06 36.36 -7.27
C ALA A 24 14.20 35.67 -6.49
N MET A 25 13.91 34.53 -5.84
CA MET A 25 14.89 33.76 -5.05
C MET A 25 15.89 32.99 -5.93
N LYS A 26 15.49 32.58 -7.15
CA LYS A 26 16.35 31.92 -8.14
C LYS A 26 17.53 32.78 -8.62
N LYS A 27 17.51 34.09 -8.35
CA LYS A 27 18.60 35.02 -8.68
C LYS A 27 19.75 35.01 -7.66
N TYR A 28 19.63 34.26 -6.56
CA TYR A 28 20.58 34.20 -5.45
C TYR A 28 21.13 32.76 -5.27
N PRO A 29 22.33 32.45 -5.78
CA PRO A 29 22.86 31.07 -5.87
C PRO A 29 22.97 30.33 -4.55
N GLN A 30 23.12 31.04 -3.44
CA GLN A 30 23.22 30.46 -2.11
C GLN A 30 21.92 29.82 -1.59
N TYR A 31 20.78 30.10 -2.23
CA TYR A 31 19.48 29.51 -1.85
C TYR A 31 19.02 28.40 -2.80
N GLN A 32 19.84 28.00 -3.78
CA GLN A 32 19.48 26.98 -4.78
C GLN A 32 19.12 25.64 -4.13
N SER A 33 19.93 25.18 -3.19
CA SER A 33 19.71 23.92 -2.45
C SER A 33 18.52 24.01 -1.49
N PHE A 34 18.21 25.20 -0.97
CA PHE A 34 17.02 25.44 -0.14
C PHE A 34 15.74 25.43 -0.99
N LEU A 35 15.79 25.96 -2.21
CA LEU A 35 14.68 25.90 -3.15
C LEU A 35 14.45 24.48 -3.68
N GLU A 36 15.51 23.70 -3.96
CA GLU A 36 15.40 22.27 -4.29
C GLU A 36 14.86 21.44 -3.13
N TYR A 37 15.34 21.73 -1.90
CA TYR A 37 14.84 21.10 -0.68
C TYR A 37 13.37 21.41 -0.40
N LEU A 38 12.94 22.66 -0.60
CA LEU A 38 11.53 23.03 -0.53
C LEU A 38 10.73 22.32 -1.61
N LYS A 39 11.23 22.25 -2.85
CA LYS A 39 10.54 21.58 -3.97
C LYS A 39 10.31 20.09 -3.71
N ILE A 40 11.30 19.40 -3.11
CA ILE A 40 11.21 18.00 -2.66
C ILE A 40 10.20 17.83 -1.52
N ARG A 41 9.96 18.87 -0.71
CA ARG A 41 9.07 18.83 0.47
C ARG A 41 7.71 19.50 0.23
N TYR A 42 7.52 20.14 -0.92
CA TYR A 42 6.30 20.89 -1.27
C TYR A 42 5.12 19.97 -1.59
N GLU A 43 5.36 18.67 -1.71
CA GLU A 43 4.31 17.68 -1.95
C GLU A 43 3.62 17.19 -0.67
N ASP A 44 4.14 17.46 0.54
CA ASP A 44 3.61 16.87 1.79
C ASP A 44 3.64 17.78 3.05
N SER A 45 3.20 19.05 3.02
CA SER A 45 2.89 19.71 4.31
C SER A 45 1.83 20.82 4.28
N TYR A 46 0.66 20.47 4.79
CA TYR A 46 -0.42 21.37 5.20
C TYR A 46 -0.01 22.28 6.39
N ASP A 47 0.92 21.85 7.24
CA ASP A 47 1.24 22.52 8.52
C ASP A 47 2.16 23.75 8.39
N LEU A 48 3.05 23.80 7.39
CA LEU A 48 3.86 25.00 7.12
C LEU A 48 3.02 26.17 6.56
N GLN A 49 1.94 25.84 5.85
CA GLN A 49 0.98 26.81 5.33
C GLN A 49 0.18 27.48 6.46
N LEU A 50 -0.05 26.79 7.58
CA LEU A 50 -0.67 27.34 8.79
C LEU A 50 0.32 28.19 9.61
N PHE A 51 1.60 27.79 9.65
CA PHE A 51 2.67 28.54 10.33
C PHE A 51 2.89 29.95 9.72
N ALA A 52 2.91 30.04 8.39
CA ALA A 52 3.14 31.31 7.68
C ALA A 52 1.91 32.25 7.65
N LYS A 53 0.70 31.72 7.79
CA LYS A 53 -0.56 32.49 7.76
C LYS A 53 -0.79 33.38 8.99
N ALA A 54 -0.05 33.20 10.09
CA ALA A 54 -0.45 33.72 11.41
C ALA A 54 0.58 34.62 12.13
N ILE A 55 1.76 34.88 11.57
CA ILE A 55 2.82 35.68 12.23
C ILE A 55 3.12 36.92 11.39
N THR A 56 3.00 38.12 11.99
CA THR A 56 3.36 39.37 11.30
C THR A 56 4.81 39.75 11.58
N LYS A 57 5.39 40.62 10.74
CA LYS A 57 6.74 41.17 10.97
C LYS A 57 6.88 41.83 12.37
N LYS A 58 5.81 42.46 12.85
CA LYS A 58 5.76 43.11 14.17
C LYS A 58 5.81 42.09 15.31
N ASP A 59 5.23 40.91 15.16
CA ASP A 59 5.26 39.84 16.17
C ASP A 59 6.67 39.30 16.38
N ILE A 60 7.45 39.20 15.30
CA ILE A 60 8.85 38.74 15.31
C ILE A 60 9.75 39.81 15.97
N GLU A 61 9.61 41.08 15.57
CA GLU A 61 10.44 42.17 16.09
C GLU A 61 10.18 42.47 17.58
N THR A 62 8.96 42.21 18.07
CA THR A 62 8.58 42.46 19.47
C THR A 62 8.62 41.21 20.35
N GLN A 63 8.98 40.06 19.79
CA GLN A 63 8.86 38.75 20.44
C GLN A 63 7.51 38.58 21.14
N SER A 64 6.42 38.84 20.40
CA SER A 64 5.08 38.79 20.97
C SER A 64 4.76 37.39 21.50
N ALA A 65 3.81 37.27 22.43
CA ALA A 65 3.41 35.98 22.99
C ALA A 65 2.96 34.98 21.91
N VAL A 66 2.47 35.48 20.76
CA VAL A 66 2.10 34.67 19.59
C VAL A 66 3.37 34.15 18.88
N TYR A 67 4.38 34.99 18.68
CA TYR A 67 5.68 34.57 18.13
C TYR A 67 6.39 33.57 19.06
N LEU A 68 6.51 33.86 20.35
CA LEU A 68 7.18 32.98 21.32
C LEU A 68 6.49 31.62 21.46
N ARG A 69 5.15 31.59 21.39
CA ARG A 69 4.38 30.34 21.37
C ARG A 69 4.63 29.54 20.09
N LYS A 70 4.66 30.20 18.93
CA LYS A 70 4.89 29.54 17.63
C LYS A 70 6.35 29.14 17.41
N GLU A 71 7.30 29.90 17.93
CA GLU A 71 8.72 29.53 17.98
C GLU A 71 8.92 28.26 18.82
N LYS A 72 8.23 28.15 19.96
CA LYS A 72 8.21 26.92 20.77
C LYS A 72 7.57 25.74 20.02
N GLU A 73 6.50 25.98 19.26
CA GLU A 73 5.88 24.96 18.38
C GLU A 73 6.81 24.54 17.22
N TYR A 74 7.56 25.47 16.63
CA TYR A 74 8.58 25.22 15.60
C TYR A 74 9.78 24.46 16.15
N ALA A 75 10.31 24.85 17.31
CA ALA A 75 11.37 24.13 18.01
C ALA A 75 10.91 22.69 18.33
N ASN A 76 9.66 22.53 18.79
CA ASN A 76 9.07 21.21 19.01
C ASN A 76 8.88 20.40 17.72
N CYS A 77 8.71 21.05 16.57
CA CYS A 77 8.66 20.43 15.24
C CYS A 77 10.05 20.05 14.73
N MET A 78 11.09 20.83 15.05
CA MET A 78 12.47 20.46 14.79
C MET A 78 12.93 19.30 15.67
N THR A 79 12.55 19.28 16.96
CA THR A 79 12.71 18.11 17.84
C THR A 79 11.87 16.92 17.36
N ARG A 80 10.76 17.14 16.62
CA ARG A 80 9.92 16.09 15.99
C ARG A 80 10.59 15.44 14.79
N LEU A 81 11.36 16.22 14.03
CA LEU A 81 12.08 15.76 12.85
C LEU A 81 13.47 15.17 13.18
N TYR A 82 14.09 15.61 14.29
CA TYR A 82 15.48 15.27 14.63
C TYR A 82 15.69 14.70 16.05
N GLY A 83 14.65 14.59 16.87
CA GLY A 83 14.73 14.02 18.24
C GLY A 83 15.20 12.57 18.33
N PRO A 84 14.91 11.68 17.37
CA PRO A 84 15.41 10.29 17.41
C PRO A 84 16.93 10.13 17.25
N PHE A 85 17.67 11.20 16.95
CA PHE A 85 19.12 11.15 16.74
C PHE A 85 19.96 11.34 18.01
N PHE A 86 19.34 11.49 19.18
CA PHE A 86 20.05 11.65 20.46
C PHE A 86 19.68 10.50 21.43
N THR A 87 20.56 9.50 21.59
CA THR A 87 20.37 8.43 22.56
C THR A 87 21.14 8.68 23.87
N GLY A 88 20.41 8.72 24.99
CA GLY A 88 20.81 8.30 26.33
C GLY A 88 22.25 8.54 26.82
N LYS A 89 22.51 9.75 27.33
CA LYS A 89 23.28 10.04 28.57
C LYS A 89 23.39 11.53 28.93
N ASP A 90 22.86 12.43 28.10
CA ASP A 90 23.06 13.88 28.24
C ASP A 90 21.79 14.68 28.59
N THR A 91 20.80 14.07 29.26
CA THR A 91 19.60 14.82 29.68
C THR A 91 19.93 15.94 30.68
N ASP A 92 20.97 15.76 31.51
CA ASP A 92 21.45 16.79 32.42
C ASP A 92 22.25 17.90 31.70
N GLU A 93 22.82 17.62 30.52
CA GLU A 93 23.52 18.62 29.71
C GLU A 93 22.56 19.45 28.83
N VAL A 94 21.41 18.90 28.41
CA VAL A 94 20.38 19.64 27.65
C VAL A 94 19.78 20.80 28.46
N ASP A 95 19.55 20.59 29.77
CA ASP A 95 19.08 21.64 30.67
C ASP A 95 20.13 22.72 30.96
N SER A 96 21.41 22.36 30.84
CA SER A 96 22.53 23.32 30.90
C SER A 96 22.70 24.09 29.59
N LEU A 97 22.35 23.48 28.45
CA LEU A 97 22.34 24.08 27.11
C LEU A 97 21.31 25.19 26.96
N LEU A 98 20.12 24.97 27.52
CA LEU A 98 19.01 25.92 27.47
C LEU A 98 19.29 27.22 28.27
N LYS A 99 20.34 27.21 29.11
CA LYS A 99 20.83 28.38 29.86
C LYS A 99 21.94 29.15 29.13
N LEU A 100 22.46 28.65 28.01
CA LEU A 100 23.47 29.36 27.21
C LEU A 100 22.84 30.38 26.26
N GLU A 101 23.50 31.52 26.06
CA GLU A 101 23.17 32.51 25.04
C GLU A 101 23.16 31.88 23.63
N PRO A 102 22.22 32.27 22.73
CA PRO A 102 21.94 31.56 21.47
C PRO A 102 23.17 31.28 20.59
N LEU A 103 24.14 32.19 20.54
CA LEU A 103 25.34 32.04 19.71
C LEU A 103 26.31 30.96 20.25
N LYS A 104 26.46 30.88 21.57
CA LYS A 104 27.31 29.85 22.22
C LYS A 104 26.67 28.47 22.19
N ARG A 105 25.33 28.42 22.18
CA ARG A 105 24.56 27.19 21.95
C ARG A 105 24.79 26.67 20.54
N LEU A 106 24.79 27.56 19.55
CA LEU A 106 25.10 27.23 18.16
C LEU A 106 26.56 26.76 17.99
N GLU A 107 27.53 27.43 18.61
CA GLU A 107 28.95 27.02 18.59
C GLU A 107 29.21 25.66 19.30
N TRP A 108 28.45 25.35 20.35
CA TRP A 108 28.52 24.05 21.03
C TRP A 108 27.89 22.94 20.17
N ILE A 109 26.71 23.17 19.58
CA ILE A 109 26.05 22.25 18.64
C ILE A 109 26.94 21.93 17.45
N LEU A 110 27.66 22.94 16.93
CA LEU A 110 28.60 22.78 15.82
C LEU A 110 29.91 22.06 16.19
N LYS A 111 30.18 21.87 17.49
CA LYS A 111 31.36 21.14 18.00
C LYS A 111 31.05 19.72 18.44
N GLN A 112 29.79 19.38 18.70
CA GLN A 112 29.39 18.01 19.08
C GLN A 112 29.20 17.17 17.81
N THR A 113 30.14 16.26 17.60
CA THR A 113 30.21 15.40 16.43
C THR A 113 29.08 14.37 16.41
N ALA A 114 27.92 14.78 15.90
CA ALA A 114 27.08 13.90 15.10
C ALA A 114 27.86 13.51 13.83
N TYR A 115 27.62 12.30 13.33
CA TYR A 115 28.21 11.80 12.10
C TYR A 115 28.23 12.89 11.02
N THR A 116 29.40 13.13 10.41
CA THR A 116 29.54 14.14 9.36
C THR A 116 28.56 13.84 8.23
N ASN A 117 28.19 14.85 7.43
CA ASN A 117 27.36 14.65 6.24
C ASN A 117 27.92 13.54 5.31
N ASP A 118 29.23 13.28 5.36
CA ASP A 118 29.88 12.20 4.63
C ASP A 118 29.62 10.82 5.27
N GLN A 119 29.53 10.72 6.59
CA GLN A 119 29.18 9.47 7.30
C GLN A 119 27.69 9.13 7.15
N ILE A 120 26.80 10.14 7.14
CA ILE A 120 25.37 9.92 6.84
C ILE A 120 25.20 9.53 5.37
N LYS A 121 25.94 10.15 4.44
CA LYS A 121 25.98 9.72 3.04
C LYS A 121 26.55 8.32 2.88
N GLU A 122 27.56 7.94 3.67
CA GLU A 122 28.15 6.60 3.66
C GLU A 122 27.16 5.56 4.20
N MET A 123 26.40 5.88 5.26
CA MET A 123 25.34 5.04 5.82
C MET A 123 24.12 4.95 4.89
N LEU A 124 23.72 6.03 4.22
CA LEU A 124 22.68 6.03 3.20
C LEU A 124 23.12 5.21 1.97
N ASN A 125 24.37 5.38 1.52
CA ASN A 125 24.98 4.58 0.46
C ASN A 125 25.09 3.09 0.84
N GLN A 126 25.30 2.77 2.12
CA GLN A 126 25.30 1.40 2.64
C GLN A 126 23.87 0.83 2.78
N SER A 127 22.87 1.66 3.12
CA SER A 127 21.47 1.24 3.32
C SER A 127 20.68 1.05 2.03
N LYS A 128 21.12 1.67 0.92
CA LYS A 128 20.45 1.68 -0.39
C LYS A 128 19.02 2.24 -0.40
N THR A 129 18.62 3.08 0.56
CA THR A 129 17.29 3.72 0.60
C THR A 129 17.38 5.26 0.49
N ASN A 130 16.42 5.89 -0.17
CA ASN A 130 16.45 7.33 -0.51
C ASN A 130 15.51 8.21 0.36
N ASN A 131 14.73 7.63 1.27
CA ASN A 131 13.88 8.40 2.19
C ASN A 131 13.96 7.86 3.64
N ILE A 132 13.58 8.71 4.62
CA ILE A 132 13.69 8.41 6.05
C ILE A 132 12.63 7.42 6.57
N TYR A 133 11.46 7.36 5.91
CA TYR A 133 10.40 6.39 6.19
C TYR A 133 10.87 4.97 5.86
N ASP A 134 11.50 4.78 4.69
CA ASP A 134 12.11 3.51 4.25
C ASP A 134 13.28 3.12 5.15
N PHE A 135 14.04 4.10 5.66
CA PHE A 135 15.09 3.88 6.65
C PHE A 135 14.52 3.36 7.98
N TYR A 136 13.48 3.97 8.54
CA TYR A 136 12.82 3.49 9.77
C TYR A 136 12.13 2.13 9.57
N HIS A 137 11.51 1.91 8.39
CA HIS A 137 11.00 0.60 8.01
C HIS A 137 12.13 -0.44 7.95
N SER A 138 13.26 -0.13 7.31
CA SER A 138 14.40 -1.04 7.21
C SER A 138 15.00 -1.40 8.57
N LEU A 139 15.00 -0.48 9.53
CA LEU A 139 15.43 -0.72 10.91
C LEU A 139 14.46 -1.64 11.66
N TYR A 140 13.14 -1.49 11.47
CA TYR A 140 12.11 -2.40 11.99
C TYR A 140 12.33 -3.83 11.48
N PHE A 141 12.57 -3.98 10.17
CA PHE A 141 12.80 -5.29 9.53
C PHE A 141 14.13 -5.93 9.97
N GLN A 142 15.22 -5.15 10.07
CA GLN A 142 16.53 -5.65 10.53
C GLN A 142 16.51 -6.12 12.00
N ARG A 143 15.71 -5.47 12.87
CA ARG A 143 15.56 -5.88 14.28
C ARG A 143 14.77 -7.18 14.45
N LEU A 144 13.79 -7.42 13.57
CA LEU A 144 12.97 -8.64 13.58
C LEU A 144 13.69 -9.86 12.98
N GLU A 145 14.77 -9.66 12.24
CA GLU A 145 15.59 -10.71 11.61
C GLU A 145 16.80 -11.21 12.45
N ASN A 146 17.11 -10.61 13.61
CA ASN A 146 18.33 -10.93 14.37
C ASN A 146 18.12 -12.01 15.49
N PRO A 147 18.86 -13.13 15.54
CA PRO A 147 18.44 -14.38 16.21
C PRO A 147 19.13 -14.70 17.56
N LYS A 148 19.25 -13.76 18.50
CA LYS A 148 19.59 -14.09 19.90
C LYS A 148 18.35 -13.91 20.78
N LEU A 149 17.55 -14.97 21.00
CA LEU A 149 17.67 -16.02 22.04
C LEU A 149 17.08 -15.57 23.39
N GLU A 150 15.84 -16.07 23.63
CA GLU A 150 14.97 -15.93 24.81
C GLU A 150 14.56 -14.51 25.20
N ILE A 151 13.32 -14.14 24.84
CA ILE A 151 12.60 -13.05 25.51
C ILE A 151 12.15 -13.59 26.87
N LYS A 152 12.80 -13.15 27.93
CA LYS A 152 12.34 -13.28 29.31
C LYS A 152 11.60 -12.00 29.69
N GLU A 153 10.83 -12.02 30.77
CA GLU A 153 10.10 -10.84 31.28
C GLU A 153 11.01 -9.61 31.53
N LYS A 154 12.32 -9.85 31.70
CA LYS A 154 13.38 -8.84 31.83
C LYS A 154 13.93 -8.25 30.52
N ASP A 155 13.49 -8.74 29.36
CA ASP A 155 13.92 -8.27 28.03
C ASP A 155 12.90 -7.27 27.42
N PHE A 156 11.80 -6.98 28.13
CA PHE A 156 10.82 -5.92 27.82
C PHE A 156 11.23 -4.55 28.41
N HIS A 157 12.44 -4.06 28.09
CA HIS A 157 12.96 -2.82 28.69
C HIS A 157 13.47 -1.78 27.68
N THR A 158 12.79 -1.57 26.54
CA THR A 158 12.98 -0.31 25.79
C THR A 158 11.65 0.31 25.39
N GLU A 159 11.42 1.52 25.91
CA GLU A 159 10.29 2.40 25.64
C GLU A 159 9.96 2.58 24.15
N GLU A 160 10.94 2.41 23.25
CA GLU A 160 10.86 2.72 21.81
C GLU A 160 10.05 1.69 20.98
N ASP A 161 10.04 0.40 21.35
CA ASP A 161 9.34 -0.65 20.59
C ASP A 161 7.83 -0.67 20.89
N GLU A 162 7.46 -0.43 22.15
CA GLU A 162 6.08 -0.11 22.51
C GLU A 162 5.66 1.18 21.82
N GLU A 163 6.47 2.25 21.86
CA GLU A 163 6.09 3.52 21.26
C GLU A 163 5.77 3.41 19.76
N PHE A 164 6.52 2.61 19.01
CA PHE A 164 6.37 2.47 17.56
C PHE A 164 5.19 1.58 17.13
N ILE A 165 4.95 0.45 17.80
CA ILE A 165 3.78 -0.40 17.55
C ILE A 165 2.52 0.35 17.97
N LEU A 166 2.55 1.02 19.12
CA LEU A 166 1.44 1.84 19.60
C LEU A 166 1.19 3.05 18.68
N TRP A 167 2.24 3.67 18.13
CA TRP A 167 2.13 4.77 17.16
C TRP A 167 1.46 4.32 15.86
N ASN A 168 1.89 3.19 15.26
CA ASN A 168 1.25 2.67 14.04
C ASN A 168 -0.19 2.21 14.30
N TYR A 169 -0.44 1.58 15.45
CA TYR A 169 -1.77 1.10 15.82
C TYR A 169 -2.75 2.25 16.08
N VAL A 170 -2.31 3.33 16.73
CA VAL A 170 -3.17 4.51 16.98
C VAL A 170 -3.36 5.32 15.71
N ASN A 171 -2.32 5.48 14.89
CA ASN A 171 -2.40 6.30 13.69
C ASN A 171 -3.20 5.63 12.58
N LEU A 172 -3.05 4.33 12.31
CA LEU A 172 -3.83 3.68 11.24
C LEU A 172 -5.30 3.48 11.62
N ARG A 173 -5.66 3.67 12.88
CA ARG A 173 -7.04 3.45 13.33
C ARG A 173 -8.02 4.54 12.88
N HIS A 174 -7.55 5.73 12.50
CA HIS A 174 -8.40 6.73 11.83
C HIS A 174 -9.05 6.20 10.56
N GLU A 175 -8.37 5.28 9.88
CA GLU A 175 -8.83 4.63 8.65
C GLU A 175 -9.93 3.61 8.92
N GLN A 176 -10.10 3.19 10.18
CA GLN A 176 -10.97 2.08 10.59
C GLN A 176 -12.31 2.53 11.19
N ASP A 177 -12.44 3.79 11.63
CA ASP A 177 -13.70 4.28 12.23
C ASP A 177 -13.96 5.79 12.05
N HIS A 178 -13.26 6.44 11.11
CA HIS A 178 -13.41 7.87 10.81
C HIS A 178 -13.13 8.82 11.98
N ARG A 179 -12.49 8.36 13.05
CA ARG A 179 -12.04 9.25 14.12
C ARG A 179 -11.00 10.25 13.57
N PRO A 180 -10.89 11.44 14.17
CA PRO A 180 -9.79 12.35 13.86
C PRO A 180 -8.45 11.66 14.10
N LEU A 181 -7.47 11.93 13.24
CA LEU A 181 -6.08 11.57 13.48
C LEU A 181 -5.67 12.10 14.86
N ILE A 182 -5.41 11.19 15.80
CA ILE A 182 -4.92 11.55 17.13
C ILE A 182 -3.42 11.76 16.98
N SER A 183 -2.94 12.98 17.22
CA SER A 183 -1.50 13.18 17.32
C SER A 183 -1.01 12.36 18.52
N VAL A 184 -0.08 11.45 18.26
CA VAL A 184 0.55 10.61 19.30
C VAL A 184 1.20 11.46 20.42
N ARG A 185 1.42 12.77 20.20
CA ARG A 185 1.89 13.74 21.20
C ARG A 185 0.82 14.31 22.12
N ASP A 186 -0.45 14.27 21.72
CA ASP A 186 -1.57 14.82 22.48
C ASP A 186 -2.16 13.80 23.47
N CYS A 187 -1.69 12.55 23.41
CA CYS A 187 -2.06 11.49 24.32
C CYS A 187 -0.82 11.05 25.11
N PRO A 188 -0.83 11.06 26.45
CA PRO A 188 0.25 10.49 27.25
C PRO A 188 0.48 9.01 26.91
N LYS A 189 1.72 8.55 26.91
CA LYS A 189 2.09 7.15 26.62
C LYS A 189 1.32 6.12 27.46
N GLU A 190 1.09 6.45 28.74
CA GLU A 190 0.27 5.66 29.66
C GLU A 190 -1.21 5.53 29.22
N GLU A 191 -1.72 6.46 28.42
CA GLU A 191 -3.07 6.41 27.87
C GLU A 191 -3.15 5.63 26.55
N TRP A 192 -2.04 5.41 25.83
CA TRP A 192 -2.06 4.69 24.54
C TRP A 192 -2.50 3.24 24.70
N LYS A 193 -2.02 2.57 25.75
CA LYS A 193 -2.44 1.20 26.06
C LYS A 193 -3.93 1.13 26.33
N ASN A 194 -4.47 2.12 27.05
CA ASN A 194 -5.91 2.24 27.29
C ASN A 194 -6.68 2.54 26.01
N LEU A 195 -6.16 3.40 25.13
CA LEU A 195 -6.76 3.68 23.83
C LEU A 195 -6.77 2.44 22.95
N ILE A 196 -5.70 1.66 22.88
CA ILE A 196 -5.65 0.43 22.10
C ILE A 196 -6.63 -0.60 22.62
N LEU A 197 -6.65 -0.82 23.95
CA LEU A 197 -7.63 -1.73 24.56
C LEU A 197 -9.05 -1.26 24.29
N LYS A 198 -9.30 0.05 24.34
CA LYS A 198 -10.58 0.64 23.95
C LYS A 198 -10.87 0.35 22.47
N TYR A 199 -9.93 0.56 21.56
CA TYR A 199 -10.16 0.35 20.13
C TYR A 199 -10.36 -1.11 19.77
N GLN A 200 -9.62 -2.03 20.40
CA GLN A 200 -9.87 -3.46 20.29
C GLN A 200 -11.26 -3.82 20.81
N LYS A 201 -11.70 -3.19 21.90
CA LYS A 201 -13.05 -3.38 22.43
C LYS A 201 -14.12 -2.82 21.49
N ASP A 202 -13.97 -1.58 21.04
CA ASP A 202 -14.86 -0.94 20.05
C ASP A 202 -14.90 -1.81 18.77
N GLU A 203 -13.77 -2.43 18.40
CA GLU A 203 -13.70 -3.35 17.28
C GLU A 203 -14.55 -4.60 17.46
N ILE A 204 -14.49 -5.19 18.65
CA ILE A 204 -15.23 -6.41 19.01
C ILE A 204 -16.73 -6.10 19.14
N GLU A 205 -17.09 -4.90 19.58
CA GLU A 205 -18.48 -4.46 19.78
C GLU A 205 -19.16 -3.99 18.48
N ASP A 206 -18.40 -3.71 17.43
CA ASP A 206 -18.93 -3.34 16.12
C ASP A 206 -19.61 -4.52 15.42
N ILE A 207 -20.93 -4.49 15.45
CA ILE A 207 -21.76 -5.52 14.84
C ILE A 207 -21.82 -5.44 13.31
N HIS A 208 -21.35 -4.34 12.68
CA HIS A 208 -21.48 -4.12 11.24
C HIS A 208 -20.30 -4.63 10.42
N GLU A 209 -19.15 -4.83 11.06
CA GLU A 209 -17.93 -5.37 10.45
C GLU A 209 -17.42 -6.60 11.22
N PRO A 210 -18.17 -7.72 11.18
CA PRO A 210 -17.76 -8.96 11.85
C PRO A 210 -16.52 -9.59 11.21
N ASN A 211 -15.65 -10.18 12.04
CA ASN A 211 -14.48 -10.91 11.55
C ASN A 211 -14.75 -12.39 11.26
N ASP A 212 -15.80 -12.98 11.82
CA ASP A 212 -16.10 -14.39 11.64
C ASP A 212 -16.96 -14.66 10.41
N MET A 213 -16.61 -15.72 9.69
CA MET A 213 -17.26 -16.14 8.44
C MET A 213 -18.79 -16.24 8.56
N GLN A 214 -19.30 -16.79 9.67
CA GLN A 214 -20.73 -17.02 9.85
C GLN A 214 -21.49 -15.69 9.88
N ASN A 215 -21.03 -14.73 10.68
CA ASN A 215 -21.64 -13.41 10.76
C ASN A 215 -21.41 -12.60 9.48
N ILE A 216 -20.27 -12.75 8.81
CA ILE A 216 -20.02 -12.09 7.50
C ILE A 216 -21.10 -12.47 6.49
N PHE A 217 -21.35 -13.77 6.28
CA PHE A 217 -22.37 -14.20 5.32
C PHE A 217 -23.80 -13.93 5.80
N ALA A 218 -24.07 -14.02 7.10
CA ALA A 218 -25.39 -13.71 7.66
C ALA A 218 -25.78 -12.24 7.43
N GLN A 219 -24.81 -11.34 7.27
CA GLN A 219 -25.03 -9.92 7.01
C GLN A 219 -25.00 -9.54 5.52
N SER A 220 -25.00 -10.52 4.61
CA SER A 220 -25.09 -10.29 3.17
C SER A 220 -26.45 -10.71 2.63
N SER A 221 -27.35 -9.74 2.39
CA SER A 221 -28.74 -9.98 2.00
C SER A 221 -28.90 -10.56 0.58
N GLN A 222 -27.89 -10.38 -0.26
CA GLN A 222 -27.86 -10.86 -1.64
C GLN A 222 -26.97 -12.09 -1.83
N PHE A 223 -26.61 -12.75 -0.73
CA PHE A 223 -25.80 -13.97 -0.77
C PHE A 223 -26.45 -15.05 -1.64
N VAL A 224 -25.66 -15.64 -2.54
CA VAL A 224 -26.08 -16.72 -3.42
C VAL A 224 -25.03 -17.83 -3.41
N ALA A 225 -25.43 -19.07 -3.09
CA ALA A 225 -24.52 -20.22 -3.08
C ALA A 225 -24.50 -21.02 -4.40
N THR A 226 -25.27 -20.60 -5.42
CA THR A 226 -25.38 -21.35 -6.68
C THR A 226 -24.19 -21.12 -7.60
N LYS A 227 -23.67 -22.22 -8.16
CA LYS A 227 -22.65 -22.17 -9.22
C LYS A 227 -23.24 -21.65 -10.52
N MET A 228 -22.48 -20.82 -11.20
CA MET A 228 -22.75 -20.29 -12.53
C MET A 228 -22.09 -21.16 -13.61
N PRO A 229 -22.66 -21.24 -14.82
CA PRO A 229 -22.07 -22.02 -15.89
C PRO A 229 -20.72 -21.43 -16.34
N VAL A 230 -19.74 -22.28 -16.60
CA VAL A 230 -18.40 -21.89 -17.06
C VAL A 230 -18.12 -22.50 -18.43
N HIS A 231 -17.66 -21.67 -19.36
CA HIS A 231 -17.26 -22.09 -20.70
C HIS A 231 -15.82 -21.66 -20.99
N ASN A 232 -15.09 -22.49 -21.73
CA ASN A 232 -13.68 -22.24 -22.10
C ASN A 232 -12.76 -22.00 -20.89
N TYR A 233 -12.96 -22.74 -19.80
CA TYR A 233 -12.21 -22.58 -18.55
C TYR A 233 -10.69 -22.47 -18.77
N GLU A 234 -10.08 -23.40 -19.51
CA GLU A 234 -8.62 -23.39 -19.72
C GLU A 234 -8.13 -22.10 -20.41
N LYS A 235 -8.84 -21.64 -21.46
CA LYS A 235 -8.49 -20.40 -22.16
C LYS A 235 -8.69 -19.16 -21.30
N ARG A 236 -9.74 -19.16 -20.45
CA ARG A 236 -10.01 -18.10 -19.47
C ARG A 236 -8.96 -18.09 -18.36
N LEU A 237 -8.54 -19.25 -17.87
CA LEU A 237 -7.52 -19.39 -16.84
C LEU A 237 -6.16 -18.88 -17.32
N ILE A 238 -5.74 -19.31 -18.52
CA ILE A 238 -4.50 -18.80 -19.14
C ILE A 238 -4.62 -17.30 -19.36
N GLY A 239 -5.77 -16.82 -19.83
CA GLY A 239 -6.07 -15.39 -19.98
C GLY A 239 -5.88 -14.63 -18.68
N ALA A 240 -6.51 -15.09 -17.59
CA ALA A 240 -6.46 -14.48 -16.27
C ALA A 240 -5.03 -14.40 -15.71
N ILE A 241 -4.29 -15.51 -15.74
CA ILE A 241 -2.90 -15.56 -15.23
C ILE A 241 -1.98 -14.62 -16.03
N MET A 242 -2.05 -14.67 -17.36
CA MET A 242 -1.19 -13.83 -18.22
C MET A 242 -1.54 -12.35 -18.07
N ALA A 243 -2.83 -12.02 -18.04
CA ALA A 243 -3.30 -10.65 -17.89
C ALA A 243 -2.99 -10.09 -16.49
N ARG A 244 -3.08 -10.91 -15.44
CA ARG A 244 -2.65 -10.56 -14.08
C ARG A 244 -1.17 -10.19 -14.05
N PHE A 245 -0.32 -11.06 -14.59
CA PHE A 245 1.11 -10.79 -14.62
C PHE A 245 1.44 -9.55 -15.46
N ALA A 246 0.73 -9.32 -16.57
CA ALA A 246 0.92 -8.10 -17.35
C ALA A 246 0.58 -6.82 -16.58
N GLY A 247 -0.51 -6.83 -15.82
CA GLY A 247 -0.88 -5.71 -14.95
C GLY A 247 0.18 -5.41 -13.89
N CYS A 248 0.65 -6.45 -13.19
CA CYS A 248 1.73 -6.35 -12.20
C CYS A 248 3.03 -5.81 -12.82
N MET A 249 3.50 -6.40 -13.93
CA MET A 249 4.74 -5.99 -14.59
C MET A 249 4.69 -4.54 -15.12
N LEU A 250 3.51 -4.04 -15.47
CA LEU A 250 3.33 -2.66 -15.92
C LEU A 250 3.31 -1.66 -14.75
N GLY A 251 2.74 -2.04 -13.61
CA GLY A 251 2.64 -1.17 -12.44
C GLY A 251 3.90 -1.10 -11.59
N ALA A 252 4.57 -2.23 -11.35
CA ALA A 252 5.64 -2.35 -10.35
C ALA A 252 6.77 -1.30 -10.47
N PRO A 253 7.21 -0.88 -11.68
CA PRO A 253 8.24 0.17 -11.80
C PRO A 253 7.84 1.55 -11.27
N VAL A 254 6.54 1.82 -11.19
CA VAL A 254 5.94 3.12 -10.85
C VAL A 254 4.96 2.99 -9.67
N GLU A 255 5.12 1.95 -8.87
CA GLU A 255 4.34 1.69 -7.66
C GLU A 255 4.35 2.93 -6.74
N ASN A 256 3.19 3.34 -6.26
CA ASN A 256 2.99 4.48 -5.37
C ASN A 256 3.33 5.87 -5.94
N TRP A 257 3.63 5.98 -7.24
CA TRP A 257 3.96 7.24 -7.89
C TRP A 257 2.74 8.16 -8.10
N SER A 258 3.00 9.46 -8.19
CA SER A 258 2.03 10.45 -8.64
C SER A 258 1.82 10.37 -10.15
N ILE A 259 0.72 10.96 -10.62
CA ILE A 259 0.44 11.09 -12.05
C ILE A 259 1.56 11.87 -12.74
N GLU A 260 2.03 12.94 -12.11
CA GLU A 260 3.06 13.83 -12.66
C GLU A 260 4.39 13.11 -12.85
N GLN A 261 4.80 12.26 -11.90
CA GLN A 261 6.01 11.46 -11.98
C GLN A 261 5.94 10.48 -13.16
N MET A 262 4.79 9.82 -13.36
CA MET A 262 4.59 8.89 -14.47
C MET A 262 4.50 9.61 -15.83
N GLU A 263 3.84 10.77 -15.90
CA GLU A 263 3.80 11.61 -17.09
C GLU A 263 5.20 12.10 -17.49
N GLU A 264 6.01 12.49 -16.51
CA GLU A 264 7.41 12.90 -16.74
C GLU A 264 8.26 11.73 -17.24
N LEU A 265 8.12 10.54 -16.65
CA LEU A 265 8.82 9.33 -17.09
C LEU A 265 8.43 8.97 -18.54
N ALA A 266 7.14 8.97 -18.86
CA ALA A 266 6.64 8.68 -20.21
C ALA A 266 7.19 9.70 -21.23
N LYS A 267 7.13 10.99 -20.90
CA LYS A 267 7.65 12.07 -21.75
C LYS A 267 9.15 11.93 -21.99
N ASN A 268 9.93 11.70 -20.94
CA ASN A 268 11.39 11.57 -21.03
C ASN A 268 11.80 10.34 -21.84
N SER A 269 10.97 9.28 -21.80
CA SER A 269 11.19 8.01 -22.51
C SER A 269 10.54 7.97 -23.90
N GLN A 270 9.90 9.05 -24.35
CA GLN A 270 9.13 9.10 -25.60
C GLN A 270 8.11 7.96 -25.69
N MET A 271 7.26 7.87 -24.66
CA MET A 271 6.14 6.95 -24.54
C MET A 271 4.82 7.73 -24.45
N ASP A 272 3.74 7.09 -24.88
CA ASP A 272 2.39 7.59 -24.65
C ASP A 272 2.02 7.46 -23.17
N PHE A 273 1.17 8.37 -22.68
CA PHE A 273 0.57 8.30 -21.35
C PHE A 273 -0.95 8.57 -21.44
N PRO A 274 -1.83 7.72 -20.89
CA PRO A 274 -1.59 6.46 -20.16
C PRO A 274 -0.73 5.44 -20.90
N PRO A 275 0.02 4.57 -20.20
CA PRO A 275 1.02 3.70 -20.84
C PRO A 275 0.35 2.67 -21.74
N THR A 276 0.72 2.62 -23.02
CA THR A 276 0.16 1.66 -24.00
C THR A 276 0.97 0.36 -24.12
N TYR A 277 2.13 0.31 -23.45
CA TYR A 277 3.05 -0.81 -23.36
C TYR A 277 3.95 -0.67 -22.13
N TYR A 278 4.81 -1.67 -21.86
CA TYR A 278 5.77 -1.65 -20.76
C TYR A 278 6.73 -0.46 -20.83
N TRP A 279 7.18 -0.01 -19.66
CA TRP A 279 8.09 1.13 -19.51
C TRP A 279 9.44 0.86 -20.19
N LYS A 280 9.94 1.85 -20.95
CA LYS A 280 11.29 1.78 -21.56
C LYS A 280 12.38 2.02 -20.52
N GLU A 281 12.21 3.06 -19.73
CA GLU A 281 13.11 3.43 -18.64
C GLU A 281 12.56 2.94 -17.31
N ILE A 282 13.43 2.34 -16.49
CA ILE A 282 13.06 1.82 -15.17
C ILE A 282 13.79 2.61 -14.08
N PRO A 283 13.05 3.17 -13.10
CA PRO A 283 13.65 3.82 -11.95
C PRO A 283 14.53 2.84 -11.17
N ASP A 284 15.76 3.24 -10.85
CA ASP A 284 16.72 2.38 -10.15
C ASP A 284 16.91 1.02 -10.87
N ALA A 285 17.06 1.04 -12.20
CA ALA A 285 17.15 -0.15 -13.06
C ALA A 285 18.16 -1.22 -12.57
N GLU A 286 19.27 -0.80 -11.95
CA GLU A 286 20.30 -1.69 -11.40
C GLU A 286 19.99 -2.20 -9.98
N GLY A 287 18.97 -1.67 -9.33
CA GLY A 287 18.46 -2.14 -8.05
C GLY A 287 17.91 -3.56 -8.14
N LEU A 288 17.82 -4.21 -6.98
CA LEU A 288 17.17 -5.52 -6.86
C LEU A 288 15.72 -5.33 -6.43
N HIS A 289 14.79 -5.92 -7.16
CA HIS A 289 13.41 -6.10 -6.73
C HIS A 289 13.31 -7.37 -5.88
N TYR A 290 12.71 -7.24 -4.69
CA TYR A 290 12.62 -8.32 -3.68
C TYR A 290 13.93 -9.11 -3.43
N LYS A 291 15.09 -8.41 -3.50
CA LYS A 291 16.45 -8.99 -3.37
C LYS A 291 16.73 -10.14 -4.35
N ARG A 292 15.97 -10.24 -5.43
CA ARG A 292 15.99 -11.38 -6.34
C ARG A 292 16.39 -10.97 -7.75
N ASP A 293 15.53 -10.22 -8.42
CA ASP A 293 15.72 -9.86 -9.83
C ASP A 293 16.17 -8.41 -9.96
N LYS A 294 16.90 -8.10 -11.02
CA LYS A 294 17.24 -6.72 -11.36
C LYS A 294 15.99 -5.99 -11.86
N LYS A 295 15.76 -4.75 -11.39
CA LYS A 295 14.59 -3.96 -11.79
C LYS A 295 14.53 -3.70 -13.30
N TYR A 296 15.67 -3.62 -13.99
CA TYR A 296 15.66 -3.44 -15.46
C TYR A 296 14.88 -4.53 -16.20
N TYR A 297 14.66 -5.72 -15.61
CA TYR A 297 13.85 -6.78 -16.22
C TYR A 297 12.37 -6.39 -16.36
N PHE A 298 11.90 -5.32 -15.70
CA PHE A 298 10.58 -4.75 -15.97
C PHE A 298 10.51 -3.92 -17.26
N SER A 299 11.65 -3.59 -17.88
CA SER A 299 11.66 -2.77 -19.10
C SER A 299 11.20 -3.56 -20.33
N ASP A 300 10.57 -2.85 -21.27
CA ASP A 300 10.09 -3.40 -22.54
C ASP A 300 11.16 -4.17 -23.34
N SER A 301 12.42 -3.74 -23.25
CA SER A 301 13.55 -4.26 -24.02
C SER A 301 14.35 -5.35 -23.31
N LYS A 302 14.12 -5.56 -22.01
CA LYS A 302 14.87 -6.53 -21.19
C LYS A 302 13.99 -7.59 -20.56
N MET A 303 12.68 -7.40 -20.51
CA MET A 303 11.76 -8.39 -19.94
C MET A 303 11.86 -9.72 -20.68
N GLN A 304 12.09 -10.78 -19.91
CA GLN A 304 12.33 -12.13 -20.41
C GLN A 304 11.58 -13.23 -19.65
N PHE A 305 10.95 -12.86 -18.53
CA PHE A 305 10.20 -13.72 -17.62
C PHE A 305 9.28 -12.81 -16.78
N VAL A 306 8.34 -13.41 -16.04
CA VAL A 306 7.59 -12.69 -15.02
C VAL A 306 8.53 -12.42 -13.84
N VAL A 307 8.86 -11.15 -13.61
CA VAL A 307 9.78 -10.71 -12.56
C VAL A 307 9.20 -11.02 -11.18
N ALA A 308 10.05 -11.39 -10.22
CA ALA A 308 9.59 -11.69 -8.87
C ALA A 308 9.03 -10.47 -8.17
N ASP A 309 7.76 -10.58 -7.81
CA ASP A 309 6.96 -9.58 -7.12
C ASP A 309 6.06 -10.29 -6.08
N ASP A 310 5.54 -9.60 -5.06
CA ASP A 310 4.67 -10.23 -4.08
C ASP A 310 3.29 -10.60 -4.66
N ASP A 311 2.74 -9.81 -5.58
CA ASP A 311 1.51 -10.17 -6.33
C ASP A 311 1.66 -11.47 -7.11
N VAL A 312 2.83 -11.66 -7.74
CA VAL A 312 3.18 -12.88 -8.47
C VAL A 312 3.41 -14.02 -7.49
N THR A 313 4.18 -13.76 -6.42
CA THR A 313 4.62 -14.75 -5.45
C THR A 313 3.44 -15.34 -4.69
N TYR A 314 2.51 -14.52 -4.18
CA TYR A 314 1.34 -15.04 -3.47
C TYR A 314 0.39 -15.82 -4.37
N THR A 315 0.27 -15.46 -5.65
CA THR A 315 -0.50 -16.25 -6.63
C THR A 315 0.06 -17.66 -6.77
N VAL A 316 1.38 -17.80 -6.89
CA VAL A 316 2.06 -19.09 -6.96
C VAL A 316 1.97 -19.83 -5.63
N LEU A 317 2.17 -19.13 -4.51
CA LEU A 317 2.10 -19.70 -3.17
C LEU A 317 0.74 -20.34 -2.91
N ASN A 318 -0.35 -19.63 -3.21
CA ASN A 318 -1.70 -20.14 -2.98
C ASN A 318 -2.01 -21.34 -3.88
N ALA A 319 -1.51 -21.37 -5.12
CA ALA A 319 -1.61 -22.54 -5.98
C ALA A 319 -0.88 -23.77 -5.40
N LEU A 320 0.29 -23.58 -4.78
CA LEU A 320 1.08 -24.65 -4.15
C LEU A 320 0.38 -25.19 -2.89
N VAL A 321 -0.18 -24.31 -2.06
CA VAL A 321 -0.92 -24.73 -0.86
C VAL A 321 -2.18 -25.51 -1.25
N LEU A 322 -2.95 -24.99 -2.21
CA LEU A 322 -4.16 -25.65 -2.69
C LEU A 322 -3.88 -26.96 -3.40
N GLU A 323 -2.78 -27.11 -4.14
CA GLU A 323 -2.41 -28.40 -4.74
C GLU A 323 -2.24 -29.49 -3.67
N LYS A 324 -1.75 -29.13 -2.49
CA LYS A 324 -1.50 -30.06 -1.39
C LYS A 324 -2.73 -30.36 -0.54
N HIS A 325 -3.56 -29.34 -0.28
CA HIS A 325 -4.67 -29.42 0.69
C HIS A 325 -6.06 -29.45 0.03
N GLY A 326 -6.16 -29.11 -1.25
CA GLY A 326 -7.42 -28.94 -1.96
C GLY A 326 -8.32 -27.88 -1.30
N TYR A 327 -9.63 -28.04 -1.45
CA TYR A 327 -10.64 -27.15 -0.89
C TYR A 327 -10.82 -27.24 0.62
N GLN A 328 -10.17 -28.23 1.26
CA GLN A 328 -10.21 -28.43 2.71
C GLN A 328 -9.06 -27.70 3.42
N VAL A 329 -8.30 -26.86 2.69
CA VAL A 329 -7.25 -26.01 3.25
C VAL A 329 -7.81 -25.16 4.41
N GLN A 330 -7.04 -25.04 5.48
CA GLN A 330 -7.36 -24.18 6.61
C GLN A 330 -6.26 -23.15 6.83
N ALA A 331 -6.57 -22.06 7.53
CA ALA A 331 -5.60 -21.04 7.96
C ALA A 331 -4.28 -21.62 8.52
N LYS A 332 -4.35 -22.70 9.31
CA LYS A 332 -3.17 -23.34 9.89
C LYS A 332 -2.23 -23.94 8.84
N ASP A 333 -2.78 -24.45 7.75
CA ASP A 333 -2.02 -25.07 6.65
C ASP A 333 -1.29 -23.98 5.85
N ILE A 334 -1.99 -22.88 5.56
CA ILE A 334 -1.44 -21.69 4.90
C ILE A 334 -0.33 -21.08 5.75
N ALA A 335 -0.60 -20.81 7.03
CA ALA A 335 0.37 -20.24 7.96
C ALA A 335 1.63 -21.14 8.11
N LEU A 336 1.45 -22.46 8.17
CA LEU A 336 2.58 -23.39 8.20
C LEU A 336 3.39 -23.34 6.91
N PHE A 337 2.71 -23.23 5.75
CA PHE A 337 3.39 -23.10 4.47
C PHE A 337 4.21 -21.80 4.39
N TRP A 338 3.62 -20.67 4.77
CA TRP A 338 4.29 -19.37 4.86
C TRP A 338 5.55 -19.46 5.73
N LYS A 339 5.42 -20.00 6.94
CA LYS A 339 6.55 -20.16 7.87
C LYS A 339 7.72 -20.93 7.28
N ASN A 340 7.44 -21.95 6.46
CA ASN A 340 8.46 -22.83 5.89
C ASN A 340 9.07 -22.27 4.60
N HIS A 341 8.28 -21.56 3.79
CA HIS A 341 8.63 -21.25 2.41
C HIS A 341 8.81 -19.76 2.11
N LEU A 342 8.23 -18.87 2.89
CA LEU A 342 8.22 -17.44 2.60
C LEU A 342 9.38 -16.71 3.31
N PRO A 343 10.39 -16.19 2.59
CA PRO A 343 11.47 -15.44 3.20
C PRO A 343 11.11 -13.98 3.48
N TYR A 344 10.32 -13.35 2.60
CA TYR A 344 9.98 -11.93 2.63
C TYR A 344 8.47 -11.71 2.64
N ALA A 345 8.05 -10.64 3.28
CA ALA A 345 6.67 -10.19 3.34
C ALA A 345 6.69 -8.70 3.72
N CYS A 346 5.58 -8.00 3.46
CA CYS A 346 5.42 -6.58 3.75
C CYS A 346 4.33 -6.39 4.82
N THR A 347 4.30 -5.24 5.49
CA THR A 347 3.21 -4.81 6.40
C THR A 347 2.60 -5.92 7.31
N ALA A 348 1.33 -6.27 7.10
CA ALA A 348 0.57 -7.25 7.88
C ALA A 348 1.12 -8.67 7.73
N GLU A 349 1.53 -9.04 6.53
CA GLU A 349 2.10 -10.33 6.20
C GLU A 349 3.46 -10.49 6.89
N TYR A 350 4.24 -9.42 6.96
CA TYR A 350 5.50 -9.44 7.67
C TYR A 350 5.32 -9.63 9.18
N ALA A 351 4.42 -8.86 9.79
CA ALA A 351 4.07 -9.02 11.20
C ALA A 351 3.63 -10.48 11.48
N THR A 352 2.87 -11.05 10.55
CA THR A 352 2.44 -12.45 10.59
C THR A 352 3.62 -13.42 10.51
N MET A 353 4.52 -13.24 9.53
CA MET A 353 5.71 -14.07 9.37
C MET A 353 6.61 -14.06 10.60
N VAL A 354 6.80 -12.90 11.22
CA VAL A 354 7.55 -12.75 12.47
C VAL A 354 6.88 -13.51 13.61
N GLY A 355 5.57 -13.33 13.80
CA GLY A 355 4.84 -14.00 14.87
C GLY A 355 4.81 -15.52 14.71
N LEU A 356 4.64 -16.01 13.48
CA LEU A 356 4.69 -17.45 13.17
C LEU A 356 6.07 -18.06 13.46
N ARG A 357 7.16 -17.34 13.15
CA ARG A 357 8.54 -17.75 13.49
C ARG A 357 8.77 -17.78 15.00
N ARG A 358 8.06 -16.93 15.76
CA ARG A 358 8.04 -16.90 17.24
C ARG A 358 7.05 -17.90 17.86
N ASN A 359 6.35 -18.71 17.05
CA ASN A 359 5.32 -19.66 17.49
C ASN A 359 4.15 -18.99 18.24
N GLN A 360 3.84 -17.73 17.93
CA GLN A 360 2.64 -17.07 18.46
C GLN A 360 1.38 -17.64 17.79
N SER A 361 0.24 -17.56 18.49
CA SER A 361 -1.05 -17.90 17.88
C SER A 361 -1.46 -16.88 16.83
N ILE A 362 -2.18 -17.32 15.79
CA ILE A 362 -2.73 -16.43 14.75
C ILE A 362 -3.59 -15.33 15.37
N GLU A 363 -4.43 -15.68 16.34
CA GLU A 363 -5.27 -14.72 17.06
C GLU A 363 -4.43 -13.60 17.69
N HIS A 364 -3.34 -13.94 18.39
CA HIS A 364 -2.47 -12.94 19.00
C HIS A 364 -1.80 -12.06 17.94
N ILE A 365 -1.27 -12.68 16.89
CA ILE A 365 -0.63 -11.99 15.77
C ILE A 365 -1.57 -10.93 15.20
N VAL A 366 -2.76 -11.34 14.77
CA VAL A 366 -3.72 -10.47 14.09
C VAL A 366 -4.26 -9.39 15.05
N ASN A 367 -4.50 -9.70 16.32
CA ASN A 367 -4.95 -8.71 17.31
C ASN A 367 -3.90 -7.63 17.62
N SER A 368 -2.61 -7.93 17.43
CA SER A 368 -1.50 -7.01 17.64
C SER A 368 -1.02 -6.31 16.37
N ASN A 369 -1.58 -6.67 15.20
CA ASN A 369 -1.15 -6.18 13.91
C ASN A 369 -1.90 -4.87 13.55
N PRO A 370 -1.19 -3.74 13.31
CA PRO A 370 -1.84 -2.48 12.97
C PRO A 370 -2.27 -2.39 11.49
N TYR A 371 -1.75 -3.27 10.62
CA TYR A 371 -1.90 -3.19 9.16
C TYR A 371 -3.09 -4.01 8.62
N VAL A 372 -4.02 -4.42 9.49
CA VAL A 372 -5.03 -5.46 9.21
C VAL A 372 -6.11 -5.11 8.17
N GLU A 373 -6.20 -3.85 7.74
CA GLU A 373 -7.10 -3.40 6.66
C GLU A 373 -6.35 -2.90 5.41
N LEU A 374 -5.02 -3.07 5.37
CA LEU A 374 -4.24 -2.82 4.15
C LEU A 374 -4.53 -3.89 3.09
N ILE A 375 -4.17 -3.61 1.84
CA ILE A 375 -4.56 -4.39 0.66
C ILE A 375 -3.89 -5.77 0.57
N GLY A 376 -2.86 -6.04 1.39
CA GLY A 376 -2.03 -7.23 1.24
C GLY A 376 -2.79 -8.56 1.28
N ALA A 377 -3.96 -8.64 1.91
CA ALA A 377 -4.87 -9.79 1.74
C ALA A 377 -5.44 -9.90 0.32
N ALA A 378 -6.00 -8.81 -0.21
CA ALA A 378 -6.64 -8.81 -1.52
C ALA A 378 -5.68 -9.21 -2.66
N ILE A 379 -4.38 -8.87 -2.59
CA ILE A 379 -3.41 -9.24 -3.63
C ILE A 379 -3.21 -10.76 -3.77
N ARG A 380 -3.70 -11.55 -2.81
CA ARG A 380 -3.58 -13.03 -2.77
C ARG A 380 -4.83 -13.75 -3.28
N ALA A 381 -5.89 -13.00 -3.56
CA ALA A 381 -7.24 -13.51 -3.84
C ALA A 381 -7.34 -14.37 -5.11
N ASP A 382 -6.55 -14.05 -6.13
CA ASP A 382 -6.77 -14.50 -7.51
C ASP A 382 -6.78 -16.00 -7.67
N CYS A 383 -5.84 -16.69 -7.03
CA CYS A 383 -5.74 -18.14 -7.12
C CYS A 383 -7.03 -18.83 -6.62
N PHE A 384 -7.66 -18.28 -5.59
CA PHE A 384 -8.93 -18.80 -5.06
C PHE A 384 -10.08 -18.63 -6.05
N GLY A 385 -10.10 -17.50 -6.78
CA GLY A 385 -11.03 -17.30 -7.90
C GLY A 385 -10.75 -18.25 -9.06
N TYR A 386 -9.48 -18.49 -9.40
CA TYR A 386 -9.07 -19.37 -10.49
C TYR A 386 -9.44 -20.83 -10.28
N VAL A 387 -9.33 -21.34 -9.05
CA VAL A 387 -9.74 -22.72 -8.76
C VAL A 387 -11.25 -22.87 -8.67
N CYS A 388 -12.00 -21.79 -8.38
CA CYS A 388 -13.45 -21.79 -8.19
C CYS A 388 -14.23 -21.10 -9.34
N PRO A 389 -13.99 -21.40 -10.63
CA PRO A 389 -14.63 -20.68 -11.72
C PRO A 389 -16.15 -20.86 -11.65
N GLY A 390 -16.89 -19.75 -11.72
CA GLY A 390 -18.35 -19.75 -11.60
C GLY A 390 -18.85 -20.13 -10.20
N ASN A 391 -17.99 -20.27 -9.19
CA ASN A 391 -18.38 -20.55 -7.80
C ASN A 391 -17.83 -19.47 -6.83
N PRO A 392 -18.39 -18.25 -6.86
CA PRO A 392 -17.90 -17.14 -6.04
C PRO A 392 -17.99 -17.41 -4.53
N TYR A 393 -18.97 -18.19 -4.08
CA TYR A 393 -19.08 -18.60 -2.69
C TYR A 393 -17.86 -19.39 -2.22
N GLN A 394 -17.47 -20.43 -2.96
CA GLN A 394 -16.32 -21.24 -2.60
C GLN A 394 -15.00 -20.46 -2.69
N ALA A 395 -14.89 -19.53 -3.65
CA ALA A 395 -13.74 -18.64 -3.73
C ALA A 395 -13.62 -17.77 -2.46
N ALA A 396 -14.73 -17.18 -2.01
CA ALA A 396 -14.77 -16.39 -0.78
C ALA A 396 -14.44 -17.22 0.48
N LEU A 397 -14.83 -18.50 0.53
CA LEU A 397 -14.48 -19.40 1.63
C LEU A 397 -12.96 -19.65 1.72
N LEU A 398 -12.31 -19.91 0.59
CA LEU A 398 -10.86 -20.13 0.55
C LEU A 398 -10.10 -18.84 0.88
N ALA A 399 -10.53 -17.73 0.29
CA ALA A 399 -10.00 -16.40 0.57
C ALA A 399 -10.11 -16.03 2.06
N TYR A 400 -11.22 -16.36 2.72
CA TYR A 400 -11.37 -16.14 4.16
C TYR A 400 -10.37 -16.95 5.00
N GLU A 401 -10.13 -18.22 4.64
CA GLU A 401 -9.14 -19.05 5.35
C GLU A 401 -7.72 -18.50 5.21
N ASP A 402 -7.40 -17.87 4.08
CA ASP A 402 -6.14 -17.15 3.88
C ASP A 402 -6.11 -15.83 4.65
N ALA A 403 -7.04 -14.91 4.38
CA ALA A 403 -7.04 -13.55 4.91
C ALA A 403 -6.91 -13.50 6.43
N LYS A 404 -7.64 -14.37 7.14
CA LYS A 404 -7.73 -14.36 8.61
C LYS A 404 -6.41 -14.71 9.32
N ILE A 405 -5.37 -15.15 8.59
CA ILE A 405 -4.05 -15.38 9.20
C ILE A 405 -3.30 -14.07 9.50
N SER A 406 -3.67 -12.98 8.82
CA SER A 406 -2.95 -11.70 8.86
C SER A 406 -3.84 -10.46 8.96
N HIS A 407 -5.10 -10.53 8.52
CA HIS A 407 -6.02 -9.39 8.36
C HIS A 407 -7.31 -9.52 9.15
N LYS A 408 -8.07 -8.42 9.19
CA LYS A 408 -9.40 -8.28 9.80
C LYS A 408 -10.30 -7.43 8.92
N ARG A 409 -11.62 -7.51 9.14
CA ARG A 409 -12.62 -6.57 8.58
C ARG A 409 -12.42 -6.30 7.09
N ASN A 410 -12.25 -5.05 6.67
CA ASN A 410 -12.10 -4.69 5.27
C ASN A 410 -10.89 -5.36 4.60
N GLY A 411 -9.83 -5.72 5.34
CA GLY A 411 -8.75 -6.55 4.80
C GLY A 411 -9.23 -7.96 4.43
N ILE A 412 -10.01 -8.61 5.30
CA ILE A 412 -10.66 -9.90 4.98
C ILE A 412 -11.67 -9.72 3.84
N TYR A 413 -12.49 -8.68 3.91
CA TYR A 413 -13.55 -8.43 2.93
C TYR A 413 -12.98 -8.15 1.55
N GLY A 414 -11.83 -7.47 1.45
CA GLY A 414 -11.14 -7.21 0.19
C GLY A 414 -10.77 -8.49 -0.54
N GLU A 415 -10.16 -9.44 0.18
CA GLU A 415 -9.78 -10.73 -0.41
C GLU A 415 -11.00 -11.58 -0.79
N MET A 416 -12.00 -11.65 0.09
CA MET A 416 -13.26 -12.35 -0.20
C MET A 416 -13.98 -11.77 -1.43
N PHE A 417 -14.10 -10.43 -1.48
CA PHE A 417 -14.72 -9.70 -2.59
C PHE A 417 -13.99 -9.96 -3.90
N LEU A 418 -12.66 -9.86 -3.91
CA LEU A 418 -11.89 -9.97 -5.14
C LEU A 418 -11.85 -11.42 -5.64
N ALA A 419 -11.68 -12.41 -4.75
CA ALA A 419 -11.73 -13.82 -5.12
C ALA A 419 -13.09 -14.20 -5.71
N ALA A 420 -14.19 -13.73 -5.10
CA ALA A 420 -15.54 -13.93 -5.61
C ALA A 420 -15.77 -13.23 -6.96
N THR A 421 -15.26 -12.02 -7.14
CA THR A 421 -15.32 -11.28 -8.41
C THR A 421 -14.61 -12.04 -9.53
N ILE A 422 -13.40 -12.53 -9.26
CA ILE A 422 -12.61 -13.28 -10.25
C ILE A 422 -13.31 -14.60 -10.60
N ALA A 423 -13.82 -15.33 -9.61
CA ALA A 423 -14.62 -16.53 -9.85
C ALA A 423 -15.86 -16.25 -10.72
N ALA A 424 -16.58 -15.16 -10.46
CA ALA A 424 -17.75 -14.76 -11.25
C ALA A 424 -17.37 -14.39 -12.70
N SER A 425 -16.20 -13.80 -12.90
CA SER A 425 -15.70 -13.37 -14.22
C SER A 425 -15.58 -14.51 -15.23
N PHE A 426 -15.44 -15.77 -14.78
CA PHE A 426 -15.46 -16.95 -15.65
C PHE A 426 -16.82 -17.27 -16.28
N SER A 427 -17.90 -16.65 -15.78
CA SER A 427 -19.28 -16.99 -16.13
C SER A 427 -20.10 -15.83 -16.69
N VAL A 428 -19.70 -14.59 -16.44
CA VAL A 428 -20.43 -13.39 -16.90
C VAL A 428 -19.84 -12.81 -18.19
N SER A 429 -20.53 -11.79 -18.72
CA SER A 429 -20.12 -11.06 -19.94
C SER A 429 -19.64 -9.63 -19.69
N SER A 430 -19.74 -9.12 -18.46
CA SER A 430 -19.23 -7.80 -18.07
C SER A 430 -18.45 -7.86 -16.77
N SER A 431 -17.32 -7.14 -16.70
CA SER A 431 -16.53 -7.03 -15.48
C SER A 431 -17.30 -6.34 -14.35
N LEU A 432 -18.14 -5.34 -14.67
CA LEU A 432 -18.96 -4.67 -13.64
C LEU A 432 -20.06 -5.58 -13.09
N GLU A 433 -20.57 -6.53 -13.90
CA GLU A 433 -21.45 -7.59 -13.39
C GLU A 433 -20.71 -8.51 -12.42
N ALA A 434 -19.46 -8.90 -12.73
CA ALA A 434 -18.63 -9.69 -11.83
C ALA A 434 -18.38 -8.97 -10.50
N ILE A 435 -18.10 -7.66 -10.53
CA ILE A 435 -17.93 -6.82 -9.33
C ILE A 435 -19.19 -6.85 -8.47
N ARG A 436 -20.37 -6.65 -9.08
CA ARG A 436 -21.66 -6.69 -8.37
C ARG A 436 -21.91 -8.04 -7.72
N ILE A 437 -21.51 -9.14 -8.37
CA ILE A 437 -21.61 -10.49 -7.79
C ILE A 437 -20.61 -10.65 -6.62
N GLY A 438 -19.35 -10.23 -6.78
CA GLY A 438 -18.35 -10.32 -5.72
C GLY A 438 -18.76 -9.58 -4.44
N MET A 439 -19.45 -8.45 -4.59
CA MET A 439 -20.01 -7.68 -3.47
C MET A 439 -21.01 -8.49 -2.62
N ASN A 440 -21.61 -9.56 -3.13
CA ASN A 440 -22.58 -10.39 -2.39
C ASN A 440 -21.94 -11.35 -1.37
N TYR A 441 -20.62 -11.29 -1.20
CA TYR A 441 -19.87 -12.14 -0.27
C TYR A 441 -19.18 -11.35 0.84
N ILE A 442 -19.55 -10.08 0.99
CA ILE A 442 -19.14 -9.20 2.09
C ILE A 442 -20.39 -8.60 2.78
N PRO A 443 -20.29 -8.11 4.03
CA PRO A 443 -21.45 -7.58 4.76
C PRO A 443 -22.05 -6.35 4.05
N ASP A 444 -23.38 -6.21 4.07
CA ASP A 444 -24.05 -5.11 3.35
C ASP A 444 -23.76 -3.72 3.91
N HIS A 445 -23.49 -3.64 5.22
CA HIS A 445 -23.26 -2.39 5.92
C HIS A 445 -21.79 -2.12 6.23
N CYS A 446 -20.85 -2.97 5.78
CA CYS A 446 -19.43 -2.68 5.95
C CYS A 446 -18.99 -1.51 5.07
N ARG A 447 -17.90 -0.83 5.47
CA ARG A 447 -17.39 0.35 4.77
C ARG A 447 -16.98 0.03 3.34
N LEU A 448 -16.30 -1.10 3.12
CA LEU A 448 -15.90 -1.52 1.78
C LEU A 448 -17.09 -1.66 0.82
N LYS A 449 -18.21 -2.25 1.26
CA LYS A 449 -19.42 -2.38 0.43
C LYS A 449 -19.97 -1.00 0.04
N GLN A 450 -20.01 -0.05 0.97
CA GLN A 450 -20.48 1.31 0.73
C GLN A 450 -19.56 2.07 -0.25
N ASP A 451 -18.24 1.89 -0.11
CA ASP A 451 -17.25 2.47 -1.00
C ASP A 451 -17.36 1.91 -2.43
N LEU A 452 -17.59 0.60 -2.58
CA LEU A 452 -17.82 -0.04 -3.89
C LEU A 452 -19.13 0.44 -4.54
N ILE A 453 -20.21 0.61 -3.77
CA ILE A 453 -21.47 1.20 -4.26
C ILE A 453 -21.22 2.63 -4.76
N TRP A 454 -20.46 3.42 -4.00
CA TRP A 454 -20.08 4.77 -4.41
C TRP A 454 -19.28 4.75 -5.71
N ALA A 455 -18.28 3.88 -5.84
CA ALA A 455 -17.46 3.78 -7.05
C ALA A 455 -18.31 3.37 -8.28
N LEU A 456 -19.18 2.36 -8.13
CA LEU A 456 -20.10 1.93 -9.19
C LEU A 456 -21.10 3.02 -9.61
N SER A 457 -21.39 4.00 -8.74
CA SER A 457 -22.28 5.12 -9.09
C SER A 457 -21.73 6.04 -10.19
N PHE A 458 -20.44 5.90 -10.52
CA PHE A 458 -19.77 6.62 -11.62
C PHE A 458 -19.76 5.87 -12.95
N GLU A 459 -20.42 4.72 -13.04
CA GLU A 459 -20.63 4.01 -14.31
C GLU A 459 -21.27 4.95 -15.36
N GLY A 460 -20.61 5.12 -16.50
CA GLY A 460 -21.02 6.03 -17.56
C GLY A 460 -20.82 7.53 -17.28
N LYS A 461 -20.18 7.90 -16.15
CA LYS A 461 -19.94 9.30 -15.75
C LYS A 461 -18.46 9.71 -15.75
N LEU A 462 -17.54 8.77 -15.54
CA LEU A 462 -16.09 9.06 -15.57
C LEU A 462 -15.63 9.41 -16.98
N LYS A 463 -14.84 10.49 -17.09
CA LYS A 463 -14.24 10.93 -18.36
C LYS A 463 -12.86 10.33 -18.58
N ASP A 464 -12.00 10.40 -17.57
CA ASP A 464 -10.61 9.99 -17.65
C ASP A 464 -10.03 9.57 -16.29
N PHE A 465 -8.79 9.09 -16.32
CA PHE A 465 -8.06 8.62 -15.14
C PHE A 465 -7.70 9.76 -14.17
N LYS A 466 -7.58 11.02 -14.64
CA LYS A 466 -7.28 12.17 -13.75
C LYS A 466 -8.49 12.53 -12.91
N GLU A 467 -9.67 12.54 -13.51
CA GLU A 467 -10.94 12.71 -12.80
C GLU A 467 -11.15 11.57 -11.80
N ALA A 468 -10.89 10.33 -12.21
CA ALA A 468 -10.99 9.16 -11.34
C ALA A 468 -10.02 9.23 -10.14
N ARG A 469 -8.73 9.55 -10.37
CA ARG A 469 -7.75 9.75 -9.29
C ARG A 469 -8.17 10.87 -8.34
N LYS A 470 -8.63 12.01 -8.87
CA LYS A 470 -9.12 13.11 -8.03
C LYS A 470 -10.30 12.68 -7.14
N LEU A 471 -11.24 11.89 -7.66
CA LEU A 471 -12.37 11.38 -6.89
C LEU A 471 -11.93 10.44 -5.76
N LEU A 472 -10.92 9.60 -6.00
CA LEU A 472 -10.31 8.75 -4.97
C LEU A 472 -9.62 9.60 -3.90
N ASP A 473 -8.80 10.57 -4.30
CA ASP A 473 -8.09 11.46 -3.37
C ASP A 473 -9.08 12.26 -2.50
N ASP A 474 -10.11 12.86 -3.10
CA ASP A 474 -11.13 13.64 -2.40
C ASP A 474 -11.93 12.80 -1.38
N ARG A 475 -12.12 11.50 -1.66
CA ARG A 475 -12.88 10.60 -0.79
C ARG A 475 -12.02 10.03 0.34
N PHE A 476 -10.80 9.62 0.02
CA PHE A 476 -10.04 8.74 0.89
C PHE A 476 -8.91 9.45 1.65
N LEU A 477 -8.37 10.58 1.18
CA LEU A 477 -7.31 11.25 1.94
C LEU A 477 -7.81 11.66 3.35
N PRO A 478 -7.02 11.40 4.41
CA PRO A 478 -5.61 11.01 4.42
C PRO A 478 -5.31 9.50 4.55
N MET A 479 -6.24 8.61 4.19
CA MET A 479 -6.06 7.14 4.22
C MET A 479 -4.79 6.70 3.50
N ASN A 480 -4.13 5.68 4.05
CA ASN A 480 -2.96 5.05 3.46
C ASN A 480 -3.20 4.64 2.00
N ARG A 481 -2.22 4.94 1.13
CA ARG A 481 -2.28 4.63 -0.32
C ARG A 481 -2.41 3.14 -0.62
N VAL A 482 -1.97 2.26 0.28
CA VAL A 482 -2.08 0.79 0.17
C VAL A 482 -3.25 0.21 1.00
N HIS A 483 -4.24 1.03 1.36
CA HIS A 483 -5.42 0.54 2.07
C HIS A 483 -6.32 -0.32 1.14
N THR A 484 -7.15 -1.20 1.70
CA THR A 484 -8.03 -2.03 0.87
C THR A 484 -9.06 -1.19 0.11
N ASN A 485 -9.81 -0.32 0.80
CA ASN A 485 -10.97 0.37 0.24
C ASN A 485 -10.66 1.26 -0.97
N ASN A 486 -9.61 2.10 -0.88
CA ASN A 486 -9.26 3.00 -1.98
C ASN A 486 -8.79 2.21 -3.21
N ASN A 487 -8.00 1.15 -3.03
CA ASN A 487 -7.53 0.31 -4.13
C ASN A 487 -8.63 -0.56 -4.75
N MET A 488 -9.59 -1.08 -3.97
CA MET A 488 -10.75 -1.77 -4.53
C MET A 488 -11.64 -0.81 -5.35
N CYS A 489 -11.76 0.46 -4.93
CA CYS A 489 -12.43 1.48 -5.73
C CYS A 489 -11.64 1.86 -6.99
N ALA A 490 -10.32 1.90 -6.92
CA ALA A 490 -9.46 2.10 -8.09
C ALA A 490 -9.66 1.00 -9.13
N ILE A 491 -9.74 -0.27 -8.72
CA ILE A 491 -10.09 -1.39 -9.62
C ILE A 491 -11.44 -1.15 -10.31
N VAL A 492 -12.47 -0.74 -9.57
CA VAL A 492 -13.79 -0.45 -10.16
C VAL A 492 -13.72 0.70 -11.17
N PHE A 493 -13.02 1.78 -10.86
CA PHE A 493 -12.83 2.91 -11.78
C PHE A 493 -12.06 2.50 -13.04
N SER A 494 -11.03 1.68 -12.92
CA SER A 494 -10.29 1.12 -14.06
C SER A 494 -11.20 0.31 -14.99
N LEU A 495 -12.09 -0.52 -14.43
CA LEU A 495 -13.04 -1.32 -15.20
C LEU A 495 -14.12 -0.44 -15.87
N ILE A 496 -14.60 0.61 -15.20
CA ILE A 496 -15.54 1.59 -15.78
C ILE A 496 -14.89 2.33 -16.97
N LEU A 497 -13.66 2.80 -16.80
CA LEU A 497 -12.92 3.51 -17.84
C LEU A 497 -12.58 2.58 -19.02
N GLY A 498 -12.19 1.34 -18.71
CA GLY A 498 -11.81 0.34 -19.70
C GLY A 498 -12.98 -0.27 -20.48
N LYS A 499 -14.21 -0.29 -19.94
CA LYS A 499 -15.41 -0.82 -20.61
C LYS A 499 -15.20 -2.22 -21.19
N ASP A 500 -14.67 -3.12 -20.35
CA ASP A 500 -14.30 -4.49 -20.72
C ASP A 500 -13.20 -4.59 -21.82
N ASN A 501 -12.52 -3.50 -22.17
CA ASN A 501 -11.29 -3.51 -22.97
C ASN A 501 -10.08 -3.66 -22.05
N PHE A 502 -9.32 -4.75 -22.24
CA PHE A 502 -8.13 -5.06 -21.44
C PHE A 502 -7.09 -3.94 -21.46
N ASN A 503 -6.70 -3.44 -22.64
CA ASN A 503 -5.66 -2.43 -22.77
C ASN A 503 -6.06 -1.14 -22.05
N ASP A 504 -7.26 -0.65 -22.33
CA ASP A 504 -7.73 0.62 -21.78
C ASP A 504 -7.89 0.55 -20.26
N ALA A 505 -8.34 -0.60 -19.73
CA ALA A 505 -8.50 -0.82 -18.30
C ALA A 505 -7.16 -0.82 -17.55
N ILE A 506 -6.19 -1.62 -17.99
CA ILE A 506 -4.88 -1.69 -17.29
C ILE A 506 -4.11 -0.37 -17.44
N SER A 507 -4.14 0.26 -18.63
CA SER A 507 -3.49 1.55 -18.85
C SER A 507 -4.07 2.63 -17.95
N SER A 508 -5.39 2.70 -17.83
CA SER A 508 -6.07 3.64 -16.94
C SER A 508 -5.78 3.34 -15.47
N CYS A 509 -5.72 2.06 -15.09
CA CYS A 509 -5.36 1.62 -13.73
C CYS A 509 -3.98 2.14 -13.32
N ILE A 510 -2.97 1.90 -14.16
CA ILE A 510 -1.61 2.34 -13.86
C ILE A 510 -1.51 3.86 -13.86
N ALA A 511 -2.16 4.53 -14.81
CA ALA A 511 -2.16 5.98 -14.89
C ALA A 511 -2.84 6.66 -13.70
N MET A 512 -3.75 5.98 -12.98
CA MET A 512 -4.31 6.51 -11.73
C MET A 512 -3.31 6.52 -10.58
N GLY A 513 -2.22 5.73 -10.60
CA GLY A 513 -1.27 5.62 -9.49
C GLY A 513 -1.82 4.82 -8.30
N TYR A 514 -1.41 5.18 -7.07
CA TYR A 514 -1.58 4.34 -5.86
C TYR A 514 -0.75 3.05 -5.94
N ASP A 515 -1.26 1.96 -5.38
CA ASP A 515 -0.68 0.63 -5.40
C ASP A 515 -1.02 -0.03 -6.75
N ASN A 516 -0.32 0.41 -7.79
CA ASN A 516 -0.76 0.23 -9.18
C ASN A 516 -0.34 -1.11 -9.79
N ASP A 517 0.68 -1.77 -9.28
CA ASP A 517 1.01 -3.16 -9.63
C ASP A 517 -0.10 -4.13 -9.23
N CYS A 518 -0.54 -4.09 -7.97
CA CYS A 518 -1.50 -5.03 -7.44
C CYS A 518 -2.93 -4.77 -7.95
N THR A 519 -3.33 -3.50 -8.09
CA THR A 519 -4.61 -3.12 -8.71
C THR A 519 -4.60 -3.43 -10.21
N GLY A 520 -3.48 -3.18 -10.90
CA GLY A 520 -3.28 -3.58 -12.29
C GLY A 520 -3.37 -5.10 -12.47
N ALA A 521 -2.74 -5.86 -11.58
CA ALA A 521 -2.80 -7.33 -11.57
C ALA A 521 -4.23 -7.84 -11.41
N SER A 522 -4.99 -7.26 -10.47
CA SER A 522 -6.37 -7.61 -10.19
C SER A 522 -7.32 -7.27 -11.36
N VAL A 523 -7.17 -6.07 -11.95
CA VAL A 523 -7.90 -5.68 -13.18
C VAL A 523 -7.60 -6.65 -14.32
N GLY A 524 -6.32 -7.01 -14.50
CA GLY A 524 -5.91 -7.94 -15.53
C GLY A 524 -6.50 -9.34 -15.32
N SER A 525 -6.47 -9.84 -14.09
CA SER A 525 -7.07 -11.12 -13.69
C SER A 525 -8.57 -11.20 -14.03
N ILE A 526 -9.34 -10.18 -13.63
CA ILE A 526 -10.78 -10.06 -13.90
C ILE A 526 -11.04 -10.10 -15.41
N LEU A 527 -10.36 -9.26 -16.18
CA LEU A 527 -10.60 -9.17 -17.62
C LEU A 527 -10.06 -10.37 -18.40
N GLY A 528 -8.95 -10.98 -17.96
CA GLY A 528 -8.43 -12.21 -18.55
C GLY A 528 -9.37 -13.40 -18.33
N ALA A 529 -9.94 -13.52 -17.13
CA ALA A 529 -10.98 -14.50 -16.81
C ALA A 529 -12.26 -14.26 -17.62
N LEU A 530 -12.62 -13.00 -17.89
CA LEU A 530 -13.78 -12.59 -18.68
C LEU A 530 -13.62 -12.87 -20.18
N LEU A 531 -12.48 -12.48 -20.76
CA LEU A 531 -12.29 -12.37 -22.22
C LEU A 531 -11.60 -13.57 -22.87
N THR A 532 -10.88 -14.40 -22.10
CA THR A 532 -9.92 -15.42 -22.56
C THR A 532 -8.60 -14.86 -23.13
N ILE A 533 -7.55 -15.69 -23.13
CA ILE A 533 -6.23 -15.32 -23.67
C ILE A 533 -6.26 -14.83 -25.13
N GLU A 534 -7.21 -15.32 -25.95
CA GLU A 534 -7.30 -14.97 -27.38
C GLU A 534 -7.71 -13.51 -27.62
N LYS A 535 -8.23 -12.85 -26.57
CA LYS A 535 -8.65 -11.45 -26.59
C LYS A 535 -7.64 -10.52 -25.91
N ILE A 536 -6.60 -11.08 -25.31
CA ILE A 536 -5.49 -10.32 -24.73
C ILE A 536 -4.43 -10.14 -25.81
N ASP A 537 -3.95 -8.92 -26.02
CA ASP A 537 -2.90 -8.65 -26.99
C ASP A 537 -1.60 -9.37 -26.57
N LYS A 538 -1.01 -10.12 -27.51
CA LYS A 538 0.21 -10.91 -27.31
C LYS A 538 1.36 -10.11 -26.75
N LYS A 539 1.46 -8.82 -27.11
CA LYS A 539 2.53 -7.93 -26.63
C LYS A 539 2.66 -7.97 -25.10
N TRP A 540 1.54 -8.14 -24.39
CA TRP A 540 1.53 -8.12 -22.93
C TRP A 540 2.12 -9.38 -22.30
N TYR A 541 2.08 -10.54 -22.95
CA TYR A 541 2.50 -11.80 -22.32
C TYR A 541 3.58 -12.55 -23.09
N GLU A 542 3.87 -12.16 -24.32
CA GLU A 542 4.96 -12.72 -25.12
C GLU A 542 6.35 -12.60 -24.43
N PRO A 543 6.70 -11.46 -23.77
CA PRO A 543 7.99 -11.32 -23.10
C PRO A 543 8.23 -12.27 -21.92
N PHE A 544 7.19 -12.94 -21.41
CA PHE A 544 7.31 -13.79 -20.21
C PHE A 544 8.00 -15.13 -20.48
N HIS A 545 8.10 -15.56 -21.73
CA HIS A 545 8.77 -16.80 -22.16
C HIS A 545 8.46 -18.06 -21.32
N ASN A 546 7.23 -18.17 -20.81
CA ASN A 546 6.77 -19.29 -19.97
C ASN A 546 7.60 -19.49 -18.68
N GLU A 547 8.19 -18.43 -18.13
CA GLU A 547 9.00 -18.47 -16.91
C GLU A 547 8.51 -17.45 -15.88
N ILE A 548 8.45 -17.87 -14.62
CA ILE A 548 8.03 -17.06 -13.46
C ILE A 548 9.14 -17.13 -12.43
N HIS A 549 9.54 -15.96 -11.93
CA HIS A 549 10.40 -15.84 -10.77
C HIS A 549 9.56 -15.54 -9.52
N THR A 550 9.86 -16.19 -8.40
CA THR A 550 9.25 -15.92 -7.09
C THR A 550 10.32 -15.96 -6.01
N TYR A 551 10.10 -15.39 -4.84
CA TYR A 551 11.04 -15.58 -3.72
C TYR A 551 10.67 -16.76 -2.80
N ILE A 552 9.79 -17.67 -3.22
CA ILE A 552 9.39 -18.84 -2.43
C ILE A 552 10.55 -19.84 -2.37
N ARG A 553 10.95 -20.25 -1.16
CA ARG A 553 12.02 -21.25 -0.97
C ARG A 553 11.63 -22.60 -1.58
N GLY A 554 12.47 -23.10 -2.48
CA GLY A 554 12.28 -24.34 -3.23
C GLY A 554 11.36 -24.21 -4.46
N TYR A 555 10.87 -22.99 -4.72
CA TYR A 555 10.02 -22.65 -5.86
C TYR A 555 10.45 -21.31 -6.46
N GLU A 556 11.77 -21.09 -6.49
CA GLU A 556 12.38 -19.87 -6.94
C GLU A 556 11.99 -19.54 -8.38
N THR A 557 12.02 -20.55 -9.27
CA THR A 557 11.65 -20.41 -10.68
C THR A 557 10.65 -21.50 -11.04
N LEU A 558 9.55 -21.14 -11.69
CA LEU A 558 8.55 -22.09 -12.21
C LEU A 558 8.15 -21.73 -13.63
N LYS A 559 7.54 -22.68 -14.33
CA LYS A 559 6.92 -22.40 -15.62
C LYS A 559 5.49 -21.90 -15.44
N ILE A 560 5.04 -20.98 -16.30
CA ILE A 560 3.63 -20.55 -16.31
C ILE A 560 2.71 -21.73 -16.59
N THR A 561 3.08 -22.59 -17.55
CA THR A 561 2.40 -23.86 -17.82
C THR A 561 2.31 -24.79 -16.60
N GLU A 562 3.31 -24.79 -15.72
CA GLU A 562 3.27 -25.58 -14.48
C GLU A 562 2.23 -25.00 -13.52
N LEU A 563 2.22 -23.67 -13.32
CA LEU A 563 1.21 -22.99 -12.50
C LEU A 563 -0.21 -23.27 -12.99
N VAL A 564 -0.45 -23.17 -14.31
CA VAL A 564 -1.74 -23.49 -14.94
C VAL A 564 -2.16 -24.93 -14.63
N ASN A 565 -1.23 -25.89 -14.74
CA ASN A 565 -1.52 -27.30 -14.46
C ASN A 565 -1.87 -27.54 -12.99
N LYS A 566 -1.16 -26.90 -12.06
CA LYS A 566 -1.45 -27.01 -10.62
C LYS A 566 -2.85 -26.50 -10.30
N ILE A 567 -3.21 -25.32 -10.79
CA ILE A 567 -4.54 -24.71 -10.59
C ILE A 567 -5.64 -25.58 -11.22
N THR A 568 -5.42 -26.04 -12.46
CA THR A 568 -6.36 -26.90 -13.19
C THR A 568 -6.60 -28.22 -12.45
N LYS A 569 -5.55 -28.81 -11.88
CA LYS A 569 -5.66 -30.03 -11.08
C LYS A 569 -6.51 -29.82 -9.83
N VAL A 570 -6.34 -28.70 -9.11
CA VAL A 570 -7.19 -28.36 -7.96
C VAL A 570 -8.66 -28.20 -8.38
N TYR A 571 -8.93 -27.44 -9.44
CA TYR A 571 -10.29 -27.28 -9.97
C TYR A 571 -10.97 -28.63 -10.27
N HIS A 572 -10.26 -29.58 -10.88
CA HIS A 572 -10.83 -30.90 -11.18
C HIS A 572 -11.03 -31.79 -9.94
N GLN A 573 -10.31 -31.54 -8.83
CA GLN A 573 -10.56 -32.24 -7.57
C GLN A 573 -11.89 -31.85 -6.93
N GLU A 574 -12.42 -30.64 -7.18
CA GLU A 574 -13.74 -30.22 -6.67
C GLU A 574 -14.89 -31.02 -7.30
N LYS A 575 -14.69 -31.55 -8.51
CA LYS A 575 -15.72 -32.22 -9.30
C LYS A 575 -15.85 -33.71 -9.00
N ASN A 576 -14.88 -34.29 -8.29
CA ASN A 576 -14.84 -35.69 -7.88
C ASN A 576 -15.18 -35.80 -6.40
#